data_AF-A0A1E7EMV9-F1
#
_entry.id   AF-A0A1E7EMV9-F1
#
_cell.length_a   1.000
_cell.length_b   1.000
_cell.length_c   1.000
_cell.angle_alpha   90.00
_cell.angle_beta   90.00
_cell.angle_gamma   90.00
#
_symmetry.space_group_name_H-M   'P 1'
#
loop_
_entity.id
_entity.type
_entity.pdbx_description
1 polymer ?
#
loop_
_entity_poly.entity_id
_entity_poly.type
_entity_poly.pdbx_seq_one_letter_code
_entity_poly.pdbx_strand_id
1 'polypeptide(L)'
;MLSHKQHGSYDMAEDVYAFIVAAPIFSWSFLFASYVIATKYIVYATLLNGIYFKELGGADPAATAVKFFLIPVAIAMQSDLMAVYEYLANVRYDKEVLTISSHATFTKFVLAYILRLADGVLSLSVNFGVMLVTDEVLGVFLNFAALHFLQDIDDVFYSLVEKGFFGDRLEHMATICKQISWPRRVGNEDCWKSSFITSLDTILFTTTLVILLSMFIAITVRVEQGKSILGYDLEGEE
;
A
#
# COMPACT_ATOMS: atom_id res chain seq x y z
N MET A 1 17.70 -21.19 11.18
CA MET A 1 17.06 -19.98 10.63
C MET A 1 16.54 -19.18 11.81
N LEU A 2 17.02 -17.95 11.99
CA LEU A 2 16.51 -17.07 13.04
C LEU A 2 15.10 -16.61 12.63
N SER A 3 14.22 -16.40 13.61
CA SER A 3 12.90 -15.80 13.35
C SER A 3 13.08 -14.43 12.71
N HIS A 4 12.16 -13.99 11.84
CA HIS A 4 12.20 -12.64 11.26
C HIS A 4 12.30 -11.55 12.36
N LYS A 5 11.73 -11.84 13.54
CA LYS A 5 11.85 -11.04 14.77
C LYS A 5 13.17 -11.21 15.53
N GLN A 6 14.22 -11.75 14.93
CA GLN A 6 15.57 -11.88 15.52
C GLN A 6 16.65 -11.19 14.67
N HIS A 7 16.27 -10.62 13.52
CA HIS A 7 17.16 -9.73 12.77
C HIS A 7 17.38 -8.42 13.56
N GLY A 8 18.65 -8.00 13.67
CA GLY A 8 19.05 -6.78 14.39
C GLY A 8 18.86 -5.50 13.58
N SER A 9 18.77 -5.61 12.26
CA SER A 9 18.61 -4.51 11.31
C SER A 9 17.70 -4.93 10.16
N TYR A 10 17.10 -3.93 9.51
CA TYR A 10 16.26 -4.06 8.33
C TYR A 10 16.89 -3.27 7.19
N ASP A 11 17.09 -3.91 6.05
CA ASP A 11 17.58 -3.22 4.86
C ASP A 11 16.52 -2.21 4.38
N MET A 12 16.97 -1.08 3.82
CA MET A 12 16.04 -0.13 3.24
C MET A 12 15.31 -0.78 2.06
N ALA A 13 13.99 -0.57 1.99
CA ALA A 13 13.18 -1.12 0.91
C ALA A 13 13.69 -0.65 -0.47
N GLU A 14 13.71 -1.57 -1.43
CA GLU A 14 14.32 -1.39 -2.76
C GLU A 14 13.31 -0.81 -3.76
N ASP A 15 12.88 0.43 -3.49
CA ASP A 15 11.84 1.14 -4.24
C ASP A 15 12.21 2.61 -4.49
N VAL A 16 11.42 3.33 -5.30
CA VAL A 16 11.69 4.75 -5.58
C VAL A 16 11.60 5.66 -4.34
N TYR A 17 10.94 5.28 -3.25
CA TYR A 17 10.95 6.06 -2.00
C TYR A 17 12.33 6.04 -1.32
N ALA A 18 13.14 5.00 -1.55
CA ALA A 18 14.55 4.97 -1.12
C ALA A 18 15.35 6.18 -1.65
N PHE A 19 15.10 6.59 -2.90
CA PHE A 19 15.74 7.77 -3.48
C PHE A 19 15.26 9.07 -2.82
N ILE A 20 13.99 9.13 -2.39
CA ILE A 20 13.49 10.28 -1.61
C ILE A 20 14.24 10.39 -0.29
N VAL A 21 14.59 9.27 0.34
CA VAL A 21 15.41 9.27 1.56
C VAL A 21 16.86 9.68 1.24
N ALA A 22 17.55 8.94 0.38
CA ALA A 22 19.00 9.01 0.25
C ALA A 22 19.54 10.11 -0.68
N ALA A 23 18.79 10.52 -1.72
CA ALA A 23 19.33 11.41 -2.75
C ALA A 23 19.31 12.90 -2.35
N PRO A 24 20.17 13.77 -2.89
CA PRO A 24 20.05 15.21 -2.70
C PRO A 24 18.73 15.77 -3.28
N ILE A 25 18.15 16.79 -2.64
CA ILE A 25 16.96 17.48 -3.16
C ILE A 25 17.31 18.09 -4.54
N PHE A 26 16.41 17.96 -5.52
CA PHE A 26 16.60 18.39 -6.93
C PHE A 26 17.72 17.66 -7.70
N SER A 27 18.30 16.58 -7.16
CA SER A 27 19.13 15.68 -7.97
C SER A 27 18.29 14.91 -9.00
N TRP A 28 18.94 14.37 -10.02
CA TRP A 28 18.28 13.52 -11.01
C TRP A 28 17.54 12.33 -10.38
N SER A 29 18.12 11.69 -9.36
CA SER A 29 17.47 10.59 -8.62
C SER A 29 16.24 11.05 -7.84
N PHE A 30 16.29 12.23 -7.22
CA PHE A 30 15.15 12.79 -6.51
C PHE A 30 14.01 13.19 -7.45
N LEU A 31 14.34 13.81 -8.59
CA LEU A 31 13.35 14.19 -9.60
C LEU A 31 12.72 12.97 -10.27
N PHE A 32 13.52 11.94 -10.56
CA PHE A 32 13.04 10.66 -11.09
C PHE A 32 12.04 10.01 -10.13
N ALA A 33 12.41 9.86 -8.85
CA ALA A 33 11.52 9.30 -7.84
C ALA A 33 10.23 10.10 -7.66
N SER A 34 10.35 11.45 -7.61
CA SER A 34 9.20 12.34 -7.50
C SER A 34 8.26 12.21 -8.70
N TYR A 35 8.82 12.04 -9.91
CA TYR A 35 8.04 11.81 -11.13
C TYR A 35 7.27 10.49 -11.06
N VAL A 36 7.93 9.37 -10.72
CA VAL A 36 7.28 8.05 -10.63
C VAL A 36 6.15 8.05 -9.58
N ILE A 37 6.40 8.62 -8.40
CA ILE A 37 5.38 8.74 -7.34
C ILE A 37 4.21 9.62 -7.81
N ALA A 38 4.49 10.76 -8.45
CA ALA A 38 3.45 11.62 -8.98
C ALA A 38 2.62 10.92 -10.06
N THR A 39 3.25 10.11 -10.93
CA THR A 39 2.56 9.29 -11.92
C THR A 39 1.61 8.29 -11.24
N LYS A 40 2.06 7.53 -10.22
CA LYS A 40 1.19 6.62 -9.46
C LYS A 40 -0.02 7.37 -8.90
N TYR A 41 0.20 8.52 -8.26
CA TYR A 41 -0.88 9.31 -7.66
C TYR A 41 -1.88 9.83 -8.68
N ILE A 42 -1.41 10.31 -9.82
CA ILE A 42 -2.28 10.77 -10.90
C ILE A 42 -3.14 9.61 -11.41
N VAL A 43 -2.53 8.44 -11.67
CA VAL A 43 -3.28 7.27 -12.15
C VAL A 43 -4.31 6.83 -11.10
N TYR A 44 -3.93 6.70 -9.82
CA TYR A 44 -4.89 6.37 -8.76
C TYR A 44 -6.00 7.40 -8.62
N ALA A 45 -5.69 8.69 -8.69
CA ALA A 45 -6.69 9.75 -8.64
C ALA A 45 -7.65 9.69 -9.83
N THR A 46 -7.15 9.42 -11.03
CA THR A 46 -8.00 9.22 -12.23
C THR A 46 -8.91 8.00 -12.06
N LEU A 47 -8.38 6.88 -11.55
CA LEU A 47 -9.17 5.68 -11.27
C LEU A 47 -10.25 5.94 -10.23
N LEU A 48 -9.92 6.60 -9.11
CA LEU A 48 -10.90 6.97 -8.08
C LEU A 48 -12.04 7.82 -8.64
N ASN A 49 -11.75 8.79 -9.50
CA ASN A 49 -12.78 9.63 -10.14
C ASN A 49 -13.69 8.84 -11.09
N GLY A 50 -13.20 7.72 -11.63
CA GLY A 50 -13.98 6.83 -12.49
C GLY A 50 -14.90 5.87 -11.75
N ILE A 51 -14.80 5.75 -10.42
CA ILE A 51 -15.62 4.81 -9.63
C ILE A 51 -16.95 5.47 -9.28
N TYR A 52 -18.03 5.02 -9.91
CA TYR A 52 -19.39 5.50 -9.66
C TYR A 52 -20.16 4.56 -8.74
N PHE A 53 -20.23 4.89 -7.44
CA PHE A 53 -20.98 4.12 -6.43
C PHE A 53 -22.51 4.10 -6.63
N LYS A 54 -23.05 4.74 -7.67
CA LYS A 54 -24.48 4.63 -8.01
C LYS A 54 -24.84 3.31 -8.69
N GLU A 55 -23.84 2.59 -9.20
CA GLU A 55 -23.99 1.27 -9.81
C GLU A 55 -23.92 0.13 -8.77
N LEU A 56 -24.01 0.46 -7.48
CA LEU A 56 -24.03 -0.54 -6.40
C LEU A 56 -25.37 -1.28 -6.38
N GLY A 57 -25.46 -2.37 -7.14
CA GLY A 57 -26.61 -3.27 -7.13
C GLY A 57 -26.74 -4.01 -8.46
N GLY A 58 -26.72 -5.34 -8.41
CA GLY A 58 -26.74 -6.17 -9.63
C GLY A 58 -25.73 -7.32 -9.59
N ALA A 59 -24.74 -7.22 -8.69
CA ALA A 59 -23.76 -8.28 -8.47
C ALA A 59 -24.38 -9.66 -8.29
N ASP A 60 -23.83 -10.62 -9.03
CA ASP A 60 -24.09 -12.05 -8.84
C ASP A 60 -23.82 -12.42 -7.36
N PRO A 61 -24.70 -13.20 -6.71
CA PRO A 61 -24.39 -13.79 -5.41
C PRO A 61 -22.98 -14.41 -5.32
N ALA A 62 -22.51 -15.03 -6.41
CA ALA A 62 -21.15 -15.56 -6.49
C ALA A 62 -20.08 -14.44 -6.44
N ALA A 63 -20.28 -13.34 -7.16
CA ALA A 63 -19.38 -12.19 -7.12
C ALA A 63 -19.35 -11.55 -5.73
N THR A 64 -20.51 -11.46 -5.06
CA THR A 64 -20.58 -10.93 -3.69
C THR A 64 -19.79 -11.78 -2.69
N ALA A 65 -19.89 -13.11 -2.80
CA ALA A 65 -19.09 -14.03 -1.98
C ALA A 65 -17.58 -13.87 -2.26
N VAL A 66 -17.19 -13.77 -3.52
CA VAL A 66 -15.79 -13.56 -3.92
C VAL A 66 -15.24 -12.24 -3.36
N LYS A 67 -15.99 -11.14 -3.45
CA LYS A 67 -15.61 -9.85 -2.88
C LYS A 67 -15.30 -9.96 -1.38
N PHE A 68 -16.13 -10.68 -0.62
CA PHE A 68 -15.91 -10.89 0.81
C PHE A 68 -14.57 -11.59 1.12
N PHE A 69 -14.27 -12.67 0.39
CA PHE A 69 -13.01 -13.41 0.57
C PHE A 69 -11.78 -12.67 0.04
N LEU A 70 -11.95 -11.74 -0.90
CA LEU A 70 -10.86 -10.94 -1.44
C LEU A 70 -10.49 -9.74 -0.56
N ILE A 71 -11.32 -9.30 0.39
CA ILE A 71 -10.98 -8.16 1.26
C ILE A 71 -9.66 -8.38 2.03
N PRO A 72 -9.43 -9.50 2.74
CA PRO A 72 -8.15 -9.74 3.41
C PRO A 72 -6.97 -9.79 2.43
N VAL A 73 -7.20 -10.37 1.24
CA VAL A 73 -6.18 -10.47 0.18
C VAL A 73 -5.81 -9.09 -0.35
N ALA A 74 -6.80 -8.22 -0.59
CA ALA A 74 -6.63 -6.86 -1.04
C ALA A 74 -5.79 -6.01 -0.07
N ILE A 75 -5.99 -6.20 1.23
CA ILE A 75 -5.19 -5.51 2.26
C ILE A 75 -3.77 -6.08 2.29
N ALA A 76 -3.64 -7.41 2.30
CA ALA A 76 -2.33 -8.06 2.40
C ALA A 76 -1.44 -7.80 1.19
N MET A 77 -2.01 -7.64 0.00
CA MET A 77 -1.28 -7.32 -1.23
C MET A 77 -0.85 -5.85 -1.32
N GLN A 78 -1.29 -5.00 -0.41
CA GLN A 78 -0.88 -3.60 -0.39
C GLN A 78 0.55 -3.46 0.21
N SER A 79 1.57 -3.80 -0.58
CA SER A 79 2.99 -3.81 -0.21
C SER A 79 3.44 -2.52 0.48
N ASP A 80 3.11 -1.37 -0.10
CA ASP A 80 3.45 -0.05 0.46
C ASP A 80 2.86 0.19 1.84
N LEU A 81 1.60 -0.21 2.05
CA LEU A 81 0.93 -0.05 3.34
C LEU A 81 1.52 -1.01 4.39
N MET A 82 1.81 -2.26 3.98
CA MET A 82 2.43 -3.25 4.86
C MET A 82 3.83 -2.81 5.29
N ALA A 83 4.63 -2.27 4.37
CA ALA A 83 5.95 -1.72 4.66
C ALA A 83 5.88 -0.57 5.68
N VAL A 84 4.86 0.30 5.59
CA VAL A 84 4.64 1.38 6.58
C VAL A 84 4.26 0.81 7.95
N TYR A 85 3.41 -0.21 8.01
CA TYR A 85 3.00 -0.83 9.28
C TYR A 85 4.18 -1.50 9.98
N GLU A 86 4.97 -2.27 9.24
CA GLU A 86 6.20 -2.88 9.74
C GLU A 86 7.18 -1.81 10.21
N TYR A 87 7.39 -0.78 9.40
CA TYR A 87 8.28 0.32 9.72
C TYR A 87 7.90 1.01 11.03
N LEU A 88 6.62 1.37 11.17
CA LEU A 88 6.11 2.10 12.33
C LEU A 88 6.26 1.29 13.63
N ALA A 89 6.11 -0.04 13.54
CA ALA A 89 6.24 -0.94 14.68
C ALA A 89 7.72 -1.24 15.02
N ASN A 90 8.54 -1.56 14.01
CA ASN A 90 9.77 -2.31 14.19
C ASN A 90 11.05 -1.56 13.86
N VAL A 91 11.00 -0.41 13.20
CA VAL A 91 12.21 0.24 12.68
C VAL A 91 12.45 1.60 13.36
N ARG A 92 13.72 1.96 13.55
CA ARG A 92 14.13 3.24 14.14
C ARG A 92 15.10 3.96 13.22
N TYR A 93 14.93 5.27 13.08
CA TYR A 93 15.92 6.11 12.40
C TYR A 93 17.22 6.18 13.21
N ASP A 94 18.34 5.94 12.53
CA ASP A 94 19.68 6.12 13.07
C ASP A 94 20.40 7.28 12.38
N LYS A 95 21.17 8.05 13.13
CA LYS A 95 22.02 9.10 12.58
C LYS A 95 23.26 8.53 11.89
N GLU A 96 23.63 7.28 12.13
CA GLU A 96 24.73 6.61 11.45
C GLU A 96 24.57 6.59 9.92
N VAL A 97 23.33 6.61 9.41
CA VAL A 97 23.04 6.70 7.97
C VAL A 97 23.65 7.93 7.28
N LEU A 98 23.89 9.00 8.04
CA LEU A 98 24.49 10.24 7.51
C LEU A 98 25.95 10.05 7.08
N THR A 99 26.60 8.98 7.56
CA THR A 99 27.95 8.59 7.10
C THR A 99 27.95 7.97 5.71
N ILE A 100 26.83 7.36 5.31
CA ILE A 100 26.63 6.75 3.99
C ILE A 100 26.09 7.80 3.01
N SER A 101 25.03 8.50 3.40
CA SER A 101 24.50 9.64 2.64
C SER A 101 24.19 10.81 3.57
N SER A 102 24.91 11.92 3.39
CA SER A 102 24.69 13.16 4.13
C SER A 102 23.30 13.76 3.95
N HIS A 103 22.56 13.32 2.93
CA HIS A 103 21.23 13.81 2.59
C HIS A 103 20.11 12.96 3.19
N ALA A 104 20.42 11.79 3.78
CA ALA A 104 19.47 10.87 4.42
C ALA A 104 19.01 11.38 5.79
N THR A 105 18.44 12.58 5.82
CA THR A 105 17.98 13.24 7.05
C THR A 105 16.66 12.65 7.57
N PHE A 106 16.43 12.77 8.88
CA PHE A 106 15.19 12.33 9.53
C PHE A 106 13.92 12.88 8.87
N THR A 107 13.94 14.12 8.38
CA THR A 107 12.77 14.72 7.72
C THR A 107 12.44 14.03 6.41
N LYS A 108 13.43 13.74 5.57
CA LYS A 108 13.23 13.04 4.28
C LYS A 108 12.83 11.59 4.50
N PHE A 109 13.42 11.01 5.53
CA PHE A 109 13.07 9.69 6.01
C PHE A 109 11.58 9.61 6.41
N VAL A 110 11.08 10.50 7.27
CA VAL A 110 9.65 10.56 7.63
C VAL A 110 8.77 10.87 6.41
N LEU A 111 9.21 11.80 5.55
CA LEU A 111 8.50 12.15 4.33
C LEU A 111 8.29 10.93 3.41
N ALA A 112 9.32 10.11 3.20
CA ALA A 112 9.22 8.92 2.37
C ALA A 112 8.13 7.96 2.88
N TYR A 113 8.06 7.71 4.19
CA TYR A 113 7.00 6.88 4.77
C TYR A 113 5.61 7.53 4.75
N ILE A 114 5.51 8.86 4.83
CA ILE A 114 4.23 9.56 4.64
C ILE A 114 3.74 9.41 3.20
N LEU A 115 4.63 9.57 2.21
CA LEU A 115 4.29 9.36 0.81
C LEU A 115 3.89 7.91 0.57
N ARG A 116 4.64 6.96 1.11
CA ARG A 116 4.30 5.54 1.01
C ARG A 116 2.96 5.19 1.65
N LEU A 117 2.65 5.79 2.81
CA LEU A 117 1.35 5.62 3.45
C LEU A 117 0.22 6.17 2.58
N ALA A 118 0.41 7.35 1.99
CA ALA A 118 -0.57 7.94 1.08
C ALA A 118 -0.78 7.06 -0.16
N ASP A 119 0.28 6.50 -0.75
CA ASP A 119 0.18 5.54 -1.86
C ASP A 119 -0.61 4.29 -1.46
N GLY A 120 -0.24 3.68 -0.32
CA GLY A 120 -0.92 2.51 0.23
C GLY A 120 -2.40 2.75 0.46
N VAL A 121 -2.79 3.91 1.00
CA VAL A 121 -4.20 4.27 1.24
C VAL A 121 -4.95 4.55 -0.08
N LEU A 122 -4.35 5.28 -1.02
CA LEU A 122 -4.95 5.57 -2.32
C LEU A 122 -5.19 4.29 -3.12
N SER A 123 -4.17 3.45 -3.22
CA SER A 123 -4.24 2.16 -3.88
C SER A 123 -5.29 1.24 -3.25
N LEU A 124 -5.31 1.14 -1.91
CA LEU A 124 -6.32 0.34 -1.21
C LEU A 124 -7.74 0.86 -1.47
N SER A 125 -7.91 2.18 -1.53
CA SER A 125 -9.20 2.82 -1.83
C SER A 125 -9.66 2.52 -3.26
N VAL A 126 -8.76 2.59 -4.24
CA VAL A 126 -9.04 2.22 -5.64
C VAL A 126 -9.39 0.74 -5.72
N ASN A 127 -8.58 -0.14 -5.13
CA ASN A 127 -8.80 -1.58 -5.16
C ASN A 127 -10.14 -1.97 -4.54
N PHE A 128 -10.43 -1.46 -3.35
CA PHE A 128 -11.71 -1.69 -2.71
C PHE A 128 -12.89 -1.11 -3.50
N GLY A 129 -12.76 0.12 -4.01
CA GLY A 129 -13.81 0.78 -4.79
C GLY A 129 -14.14 0.06 -6.10
N VAL A 130 -13.12 -0.31 -6.88
CA VAL A 130 -13.28 -1.06 -8.14
C VAL A 130 -13.88 -2.44 -7.87
N MET A 131 -13.41 -3.14 -6.83
CA MET A 131 -13.97 -4.42 -6.42
C MET A 131 -15.45 -4.31 -6.07
N LEU A 132 -15.88 -3.23 -5.42
CA LEU A 132 -17.28 -3.03 -5.05
C LEU A 132 -18.21 -2.86 -6.26
N VAL A 133 -17.80 -2.06 -7.26
CA VAL A 133 -18.62 -1.76 -8.45
C VAL A 133 -18.58 -2.85 -9.52
N THR A 134 -17.73 -3.87 -9.37
CA THR A 134 -17.64 -4.95 -10.37
C THR A 134 -18.64 -6.06 -10.08
N ASP A 135 -19.55 -6.37 -10.99
CA ASP A 135 -20.64 -7.32 -10.73
C ASP A 135 -20.31 -8.79 -11.06
N GLU A 136 -19.30 -9.02 -11.88
CA GLU A 136 -18.90 -10.36 -12.33
C GLU A 136 -17.67 -10.88 -11.59
N VAL A 137 -17.67 -12.18 -11.24
CA VAL A 137 -16.53 -12.84 -10.58
C VAL A 137 -15.25 -12.66 -11.37
N LEU A 138 -15.28 -12.90 -12.68
CA LEU A 138 -14.10 -12.77 -13.55
C LEU A 138 -13.61 -11.32 -13.59
N GLY A 139 -14.52 -10.36 -13.69
CA GLY A 139 -14.20 -8.94 -13.65
C GLY A 139 -13.48 -8.54 -12.36
N VAL A 140 -13.95 -9.05 -11.21
CA VAL A 140 -13.32 -8.77 -9.91
C VAL A 140 -11.86 -9.22 -9.91
N PHE A 141 -11.56 -10.44 -10.35
CA PHE A 141 -10.19 -10.94 -10.42
C PHE A 141 -9.32 -10.20 -11.44
N LEU A 142 -9.88 -9.84 -12.61
CA LEU A 142 -9.14 -9.11 -13.64
C LEU A 142 -8.75 -7.70 -13.16
N ASN A 143 -9.70 -7.00 -12.53
CA ASN A 143 -9.44 -5.68 -11.94
C ASN A 143 -8.41 -5.77 -10.82
N PHE A 144 -8.50 -6.80 -9.98
CA PHE A 144 -7.54 -7.06 -8.91
C PHE A 144 -6.12 -7.29 -9.43
N ALA A 145 -5.97 -8.10 -10.49
CA ALA A 145 -4.68 -8.34 -11.15
C ALA A 145 -4.12 -7.06 -11.80
N ALA A 146 -4.97 -6.28 -12.47
CA ALA A 146 -4.57 -5.02 -13.08
C ALA A 146 -4.09 -3.99 -12.05
N LEU A 147 -4.75 -3.91 -10.89
CA LEU A 147 -4.36 -3.00 -9.83
C LEU A 147 -3.09 -3.45 -9.10
N HIS A 148 -2.85 -4.75 -8.96
CA HIS A 148 -1.57 -5.26 -8.46
C HIS A 148 -0.40 -4.82 -9.35
N PHE A 149 -0.58 -4.90 -10.68
CA PHE A 149 0.44 -4.40 -11.60
C PHE A 149 0.74 -2.90 -11.40
N LEU A 150 -0.29 -2.09 -11.12
CA LEU A 150 -0.13 -0.66 -10.87
C LEU A 150 0.62 -0.40 -9.55
N GLN A 151 0.35 -1.22 -8.52
CA GLN A 151 1.03 -1.14 -7.23
C GLN A 151 2.54 -1.33 -7.38
N ASP A 152 2.97 -2.34 -8.15
CA ASP A 152 4.37 -2.73 -8.33
C ASP A 152 5.21 -1.76 -9.21
N ILE A 153 4.61 -0.70 -9.77
CA ILE A 153 5.27 0.19 -10.74
C ILE A 153 6.56 0.80 -10.19
N ASP A 154 6.56 1.24 -8.94
CA ASP A 154 7.72 1.82 -8.27
C ASP A 154 8.88 0.83 -8.11
N ASP A 155 8.58 -0.39 -7.67
CA ASP A 155 9.56 -1.46 -7.52
C ASP A 155 10.15 -1.85 -8.89
N VAL A 156 9.30 -1.91 -9.92
CA VAL A 156 9.74 -2.15 -11.31
C VAL A 156 10.69 -1.03 -11.76
N PHE A 157 10.35 0.24 -11.54
CA PHE A 157 11.22 1.35 -11.91
C PHE A 157 12.54 1.35 -11.13
N TYR A 158 12.52 0.99 -9.84
CA TYR A 158 13.73 0.84 -9.06
C TYR A 158 14.63 -0.28 -9.61
N SER A 159 14.07 -1.44 -9.93
CA SER A 159 14.81 -2.56 -10.54
C SER A 159 15.42 -2.18 -11.90
N LEU A 160 14.74 -1.36 -12.69
CA LEU A 160 15.28 -0.83 -13.94
C LEU A 160 16.44 0.14 -13.71
N VAL A 161 16.35 0.99 -12.68
CA VAL A 161 17.46 1.87 -12.28
C VAL A 161 18.67 1.05 -11.84
N GLU A 162 18.47 0.00 -11.05
CA GLU A 162 19.55 -0.88 -10.60
C GLU A 162 20.27 -1.57 -11.77
N LYS A 163 19.53 -1.91 -12.84
CA LYS A 163 20.09 -2.51 -14.05
C LYS A 163 20.76 -1.49 -15.00
N GLY A 164 20.84 -0.22 -14.61
CA GLY A 164 21.51 0.82 -15.38
C GLY A 164 20.69 1.40 -16.55
N PHE A 165 19.39 1.08 -16.69
CA PHE A 165 18.58 1.56 -17.83
C PHE A 165 18.49 3.09 -17.93
N PHE A 166 18.60 3.78 -16.80
CA PHE A 166 18.51 5.25 -16.72
C PHE A 166 19.89 5.92 -16.55
N GLY A 167 20.97 5.16 -16.71
CA GLY A 167 22.36 5.62 -16.66
C GLY A 167 23.03 5.55 -15.29
N ASP A 168 24.37 5.61 -15.32
CA ASP A 168 25.27 5.30 -14.20
C ASP A 168 25.00 6.14 -12.94
N ARG A 169 24.51 7.38 -13.09
CA ARG A 169 24.21 8.27 -11.95
C ARG A 169 23.06 7.73 -11.09
N LEU A 170 22.03 7.18 -11.73
CA LEU A 170 20.86 6.63 -11.05
C LEU A 170 21.18 5.27 -10.45
N GLU A 171 21.91 4.43 -11.19
CA GLU A 171 22.42 3.14 -10.72
C GLU A 171 23.32 3.28 -9.48
N HIS A 172 24.24 4.26 -9.50
CA HIS A 172 25.09 4.52 -8.35
C HIS A 172 24.26 4.90 -7.11
N MET A 173 23.21 5.71 -7.28
CA MET A 173 22.32 6.07 -6.17
C MET A 173 21.55 4.85 -5.64
N ALA A 174 21.11 3.93 -6.50
CA ALA A 174 20.49 2.68 -6.05
C ALA A 174 21.47 1.83 -5.23
N THR A 175 22.73 1.78 -5.65
CA THR A 175 23.79 1.10 -4.87
C THR A 175 23.98 1.75 -3.49
N ILE A 176 23.96 3.09 -3.39
CA ILE A 176 24.02 3.80 -2.11
C ILE A 176 22.81 3.45 -1.24
N CYS A 177 21.62 3.38 -1.83
CA CYS A 177 20.39 3.03 -1.11
C CYS A 177 20.49 1.62 -0.49
N LYS A 178 21.06 0.64 -1.20
CA LYS A 178 21.26 -0.73 -0.69
C LYS A 178 22.25 -0.83 0.47
N GLN A 179 23.13 0.16 0.63
CA GLN A 179 24.06 0.20 1.76
C GLN A 179 23.38 0.70 3.05
N ILE A 180 22.19 1.29 2.95
CA ILE A 180 21.47 1.84 4.09
C ILE A 180 20.63 0.72 4.73
N SER A 181 20.96 0.41 5.98
CA SER A 181 20.16 -0.45 6.85
C SER A 181 19.69 0.33 8.07
N TRP A 182 18.49 0.03 8.54
CA TRP A 182 17.89 0.64 9.71
C TRP A 182 17.96 -0.29 10.91
N PRO A 183 18.38 0.18 12.09
CA PRO A 183 18.37 -0.66 13.28
C PRO A 183 16.94 -0.98 13.69
N ARG A 184 16.76 -2.19 14.20
CA ARG A 184 15.50 -2.61 14.79
C ARG A 184 15.21 -1.82 16.07
N ARG A 185 13.95 -1.45 16.24
CA ARG A 185 13.41 -0.95 17.50
C ARG A 185 13.31 -2.11 18.49
N VAL A 186 14.37 -2.31 19.26
CA VAL A 186 14.35 -3.21 20.42
C VAL A 186 13.68 -2.45 21.55
N GLY A 187 12.47 -2.87 21.94
CA GLY A 187 11.84 -2.37 23.14
C GLY A 187 12.25 -3.22 24.34
N ASN A 188 12.32 -2.62 25.53
CA ASN A 188 12.62 -3.35 26.75
C ASN A 188 11.45 -4.30 27.09
N GLU A 189 11.70 -5.60 27.22
CA GLU A 189 10.66 -6.63 27.44
C GLU A 189 9.86 -6.39 28.74
N ASP A 190 10.45 -5.67 29.70
CA ASP A 190 9.82 -5.35 31.00
C ASP A 190 8.75 -4.25 30.94
N CYS A 191 8.54 -3.60 29.78
CA CYS A 191 7.62 -2.48 29.65
C CYS A 191 6.43 -2.79 28.75
N TRP A 192 5.21 -2.71 29.29
CA TRP A 192 3.96 -2.91 28.53
C TRP A 192 3.88 -2.05 27.24
N LYS A 193 4.45 -0.84 27.26
CA LYS A 193 4.53 0.04 26.08
C LYS A 193 5.39 -0.55 24.94
N SER A 194 6.46 -1.27 25.28
CA SER A 194 7.32 -1.95 24.31
C SER A 194 6.57 -3.06 23.58
N SER A 195 5.89 -3.93 24.34
CA SER A 195 5.10 -5.03 23.78
C SER A 195 3.94 -4.55 22.90
N PHE A 196 3.34 -3.39 23.23
CA PHE A 196 2.30 -2.77 22.41
C PHE A 196 2.86 -2.24 21.09
N ILE A 197 4.02 -1.57 21.11
CA ILE A 197 4.66 -1.03 19.90
C ILE A 197 5.10 -2.15 18.96
N THR A 198 5.60 -3.28 19.50
CA THR A 198 5.98 -4.45 18.69
C THR A 198 4.78 -5.19 18.08
N SER A 199 3.58 -5.04 18.65
CA SER A 199 2.34 -5.62 18.10
C SER A 199 1.56 -4.64 17.23
N LEU A 200 2.09 -3.43 17.02
CA LEU A 200 1.39 -2.34 16.33
C LEU A 200 1.12 -2.68 14.86
N ASP A 201 2.03 -3.41 14.21
CA ASP A 201 1.87 -3.89 12.84
C ASP A 201 0.57 -4.72 12.67
N THR A 202 0.36 -5.66 13.57
CA THR A 202 -0.77 -6.58 13.61
C THR A 202 -2.06 -5.84 13.97
N ILE A 203 -1.97 -4.88 14.90
CA ILE A 203 -3.10 -4.02 15.27
C ILE A 203 -3.55 -3.17 14.08
N LEU A 204 -2.63 -2.54 13.36
CA LEU A 204 -2.95 -1.72 12.19
C LEU A 204 -3.56 -2.55 11.08
N PHE A 205 -2.98 -3.72 10.76
CA PHE A 205 -3.55 -4.65 9.80
C PHE A 205 -4.97 -5.07 10.16
N THR A 206 -5.18 -5.50 11.41
CA THR A 206 -6.50 -5.97 11.89
C THR A 206 -7.51 -4.82 11.90
N THR A 207 -7.09 -3.61 12.27
CA THR A 207 -7.96 -2.42 12.26
C THR A 207 -8.41 -2.10 10.84
N THR A 208 -7.50 -2.10 9.87
CA THR A 208 -7.83 -1.88 8.45
C THR A 208 -8.78 -2.95 7.93
N LEU A 209 -8.57 -4.22 8.31
CA LEU A 209 -9.47 -5.33 7.97
C LEU A 209 -10.87 -5.12 8.52
N VAL A 210 -11.01 -4.77 9.80
CA VAL A 210 -12.31 -4.51 10.43
C VAL A 210 -13.01 -3.33 9.77
N ILE A 211 -12.28 -2.26 9.43
CA ILE A 211 -12.84 -1.09 8.74
C ILE A 211 -13.38 -1.48 7.36
N LEU A 212 -12.61 -2.17 6.52
CA LEU A 212 -13.05 -2.57 5.18
C LEU A 212 -14.22 -3.56 5.22
N LEU A 213 -14.18 -4.54 6.13
CA LEU A 213 -15.29 -5.49 6.31
C LEU A 213 -16.56 -4.78 6.78
N SER A 214 -16.44 -3.85 7.72
CA SER A 214 -17.59 -3.07 8.22
C SER A 214 -18.20 -2.21 7.10
N MET A 215 -17.36 -1.57 6.28
CA MET A 215 -17.83 -0.81 5.12
C MET A 215 -18.50 -1.71 4.08
N PHE A 216 -17.92 -2.87 3.78
CA PHE A 216 -18.50 -3.84 2.84
C PHE A 216 -19.88 -4.32 3.30
N ILE A 217 -20.02 -4.71 4.57
CA ILE A 217 -21.30 -5.13 5.15
C ILE A 217 -22.31 -3.98 5.12
N ALA A 218 -21.92 -2.78 5.54
CA ALA A 218 -22.82 -1.61 5.55
C ALA A 218 -23.34 -1.26 4.15
N ILE A 219 -22.49 -1.38 3.12
CA ILE A 219 -22.87 -1.16 1.73
C ILE A 219 -23.82 -2.27 1.26
N THR A 220 -23.50 -3.53 1.50
CA THR A 220 -24.33 -4.67 1.09
C THR A 220 -25.73 -4.59 1.70
N VAL A 221 -25.83 -4.29 3.00
CA VAL A 221 -27.12 -4.12 3.69
C VAL A 221 -27.92 -2.95 3.10
N ARG A 222 -27.27 -1.82 2.80
CA ARG A 222 -27.96 -0.68 2.17
C ARG A 222 -28.49 -1.00 0.78
N VAL A 223 -27.76 -1.78 0.00
CA VAL A 223 -28.19 -2.22 -1.33
C VAL A 223 -29.39 -3.16 -1.24
N GLU A 224 -29.40 -4.10 -0.30
CA GLU A 224 -30.56 -4.97 -0.03
C GLU A 224 -31.78 -4.18 0.42
N GLN A 225 -31.61 -3.23 1.34
CA GLN A 225 -32.70 -2.34 1.77
C GLN A 225 -33.22 -1.49 0.61
N GLY A 226 -32.35 -0.94 -0.23
CA GLY A 226 -32.72 -0.20 -1.44
C GLY A 226 -33.56 -1.04 -2.41
N LYS A 227 -33.19 -2.31 -2.63
CA LYS A 227 -33.99 -3.26 -3.43
C LYS A 227 -35.37 -3.54 -2.80
N SER A 228 -35.45 -3.65 -1.48
CA SER A 228 -36.72 -3.88 -0.78
C SER A 228 -37.68 -2.67 -0.84
N ILE A 229 -37.15 -1.44 -0.87
CA ILE A 229 -37.94 -0.20 -0.95
C ILE A 229 -38.46 0.05 -2.37
N LEU A 230 -37.73 -0.40 -3.39
CA LEU A 230 -38.09 -0.23 -4.81
C LEU A 230 -39.01 -1.34 -5.37
N GLY A 231 -39.53 -2.21 -4.51
CA GLY A 231 -40.68 -3.08 -4.79
C GLY A 231 -40.64 -3.77 -6.16
N TYR A 232 -40.05 -4.97 -6.21
CA TYR A 232 -40.52 -5.95 -7.17
C TYR A 232 -41.91 -6.45 -6.73
N ASP A 233 -42.92 -5.60 -6.92
CA ASP A 233 -44.22 -6.04 -7.43
C ASP A 233 -44.08 -6.08 -8.95
N LEU A 234 -43.43 -7.12 -9.44
CA LEU A 234 -43.81 -7.74 -10.70
C LEU A 234 -44.07 -9.21 -10.36
N GLU A 235 -45.11 -9.41 -9.55
CA GLU A 235 -45.98 -10.56 -9.73
C GLU A 235 -46.39 -10.61 -11.20
N GLY A 236 -46.44 -11.82 -11.73
CA GLY A 236 -46.55 -12.08 -13.15
C GLY A 236 -47.63 -11.27 -13.86
N GLU A 237 -47.26 -10.70 -15.00
CA GLU A 237 -48.16 -10.54 -16.11
C GLU A 237 -47.63 -11.40 -17.26
N GLU A 238 -48.33 -12.53 -17.41
CA GLU A 238 -48.61 -13.37 -18.59
C GLU A 238 -47.62 -13.43 -19.76
#